data_AF-A0A1B6VVF3-F1
#
_entry.id   AF-A0A1B6VVF3-F1
#
_cell.length_a   1.000
_cell.length_b   1.000
_cell.length_c   1.000
_cell.angle_alpha   90.00
_cell.angle_beta   90.00
_cell.angle_gamma   90.00
#
_symmetry.space_group_name_H-M   'P 1'
#
loop_
_entity.id
_entity.type
_entity.pdbx_description
1 polymer ?
#
loop_
_entity_poly.entity_id
_entity_poly.type
_entity_poly.pdbx_seq_one_letter_code
_entity_poly.pdbx_strand_id
1 'polypeptide(L)' 'MLAACADVAWWYGWPIQAIDDLTMEDFIDFQKEAARQIKAGYRKGL' A
#
# COMPACT_ATOMS: atom_id res chain seq x y z
N MET A 1 -2.42 -10.70 7.31
CA MET A 1 -3.01 -10.26 6.03
C MET A 1 -3.71 -8.91 6.18
N LEU A 2 -4.67 -8.77 7.10
CA LEU A 2 -5.39 -7.51 7.32
C LEU A 2 -4.50 -6.27 7.58
N ALA A 3 -3.44 -6.43 8.37
CA ALA A 3 -2.47 -5.35 8.64
C ALA A 3 -1.77 -4.88 7.36
N ALA A 4 -1.27 -5.81 6.53
CA ALA A 4 -0.63 -5.46 5.26
C ALA A 4 -1.60 -4.76 4.29
N CYS A 5 -2.87 -5.19 4.25
CA CYS A 5 -3.90 -4.51 3.47
C CYS A 5 -4.13 -3.07 3.97
N ALA A 6 -4.22 -2.88 5.28
CA ALA A 6 -4.38 -1.57 5.89
C ALA A 6 -3.16 -0.67 5.66
N ASP A 7 -1.94 -1.20 5.74
CA ASP A 7 -0.71 -0.46 5.51
C ASP A 7 -0.63 0.05 4.07
N VAL A 8 -0.95 -0.81 3.09
CA VAL A 8 -1.00 -0.42 1.67
C VAL A 8 -2.09 0.63 1.44
N ALA A 9 -3.31 0.39 1.93
CA ALA A 9 -4.41 1.34 1.78
C ALA A 9 -4.06 2.72 2.39
N TRP A 10 -3.49 2.74 3.59
CA TRP A 10 -3.03 3.97 4.25
C TRP A 10 -1.92 4.66 3.44
N TRP A 11 -0.95 3.90 2.93
CA TRP A 11 0.16 4.43 2.14
C TRP A 11 -0.32 5.15 0.87
N TYR A 12 -1.33 4.62 0.20
CA TYR A 12 -1.89 5.25 -1.02
C TYR A 12 -3.07 6.19 -0.75
N GLY A 13 -3.52 6.31 0.51
CA GLY A 13 -4.66 7.16 0.88
C GLY A 13 -6.01 6.60 0.41
N TRP A 14 -6.11 5.28 0.28
CA TRP A 14 -7.29 4.57 -0.15
C TRP A 14 -8.17 4.14 1.03
N PRO A 15 -9.49 3.98 0.81
CA PRO A 15 -10.32 3.20 1.72
C PRO A 15 -9.89 1.73 1.70
N ILE A 16 -10.08 1.01 2.81
CA ILE A 16 -9.64 -0.40 2.92
C ILE A 16 -10.29 -1.31 1.86
N GLN A 17 -11.53 -1.01 1.47
CA GLN A 17 -12.29 -1.74 0.44
C GLN A 17 -11.63 -1.68 -0.94
N ALA A 18 -10.80 -0.67 -1.22
CA ALA A 18 -10.08 -0.60 -2.50
C ALA A 18 -9.08 -1.75 -2.67
N ILE A 19 -8.67 -2.41 -1.58
CA ILE A 19 -7.82 -3.60 -1.64
C ILE A 19 -8.59 -4.82 -2.16
N ASP A 20 -9.90 -4.88 -1.93
CA ASP A 20 -10.74 -6.00 -2.37
C ASP A 20 -10.88 -6.05 -3.90
N ASP A 21 -10.67 -4.91 -4.57
CA ASP A 21 -10.68 -4.79 -6.03
C ASP A 21 -9.32 -5.14 -6.68
N LEU A 22 -8.27 -5.39 -5.88
CA LEU A 22 -6.94 -5.71 -6.38
C LEU A 22 -6.77 -7.22 -6.58
N THR A 23 -6.07 -7.59 -7.66
CA THR A 23 -5.53 -8.95 -7.74
C THR A 23 -4.36 -9.12 -6.75
N MET A 24 -4.00 -10.37 -6.45
CA MET A 24 -2.83 -10.65 -5.62
C MET A 24 -1.53 -10.07 -6.22
N GLU A 25 -1.39 -10.09 -7.55
CA GLU A 25 -0.23 -9.54 -8.25
C GLU A 25 -0.16 -8.03 -8.08
N ASP A 26 -1.29 -7.34 -8.30
CA ASP A 26 -1.38 -5.88 -8.11
C ASP A 26 -1.04 -5.49 -6.66
N PHE A 27 -1.60 -6.22 -5.69
CA PHE A 27 -1.33 -5.96 -4.28
C PHE A 27 0.16 -6.11 -3.93
N ILE A 28 0.83 -7.12 -4.50
CA ILE A 28 2.27 -7.32 -4.33
C ILE A 28 3.06 -6.16 -4.97
N ASP A 29 2.65 -5.70 -6.15
CA ASP A 29 3.34 -4.62 -6.84
C ASP A 29 3.17 -3.27 -6.14
N PHE A 30 1.99 -2.98 -5.59
CA PHE A 30 1.78 -1.80 -4.74
C PHE A 30 2.60 -1.85 -3.45
N GLN A 31 2.78 -3.02 -2.83
CA GLN A 31 3.69 -3.17 -1.70
C GLN A 31 5.14 -2.90 -2.07
N LYS A 32 5.62 -3.44 -3.22
CA LYS A 32 6.97 -3.18 -3.71
C LYS A 32 7.17 -1.69 -3.98
N GLU A 33 6.17 -1.03 -4.57
CA GLU A 33 6.22 0.40 -4.85
C GLU A 33 6.29 1.22 -3.56
N ALA A 34 5.46 0.91 -2.56
CA ALA A 34 5.52 1.54 -1.25
C ALA A 34 6.91 1.37 -0.61
N ALA A 35 7.49 0.16 -0.68
CA ALA A 35 8.84 -0.10 -0.18
C ALA A 35 9.91 0.71 -0.93
N ARG A 36 9.80 0.89 -2.25
CA ARG A 36 10.69 1.75 -3.03
C ARG A 36 10.61 3.21 -2.60
N GLN A 37 9.40 3.73 -2.40
CA GLN A 37 9.18 5.10 -1.94
C GLN A 37 9.74 5.32 -0.54
N ILE A 38 9.50 4.39 0.39
CA ILE A 38 10.08 4.43 1.74
C ILE A 38 11.62 4.44 1.67
N LYS A 39 12.21 3.56 0.84
CA LYS A 39 13.67 3.51 0.63
C LYS A 39 14.21 4.81 0.02
N ALA A 40 13.44 5.49 -0.82
CA ALA A 40 13.78 6.78 -1.41
C ALA A 40 13.56 7.96 -0.43
N GLY A 41 13.11 7.71 0.80
CA GLY A 41 12.95 8.72 1.85
C GLY A 41 11.60 9.43 1.86
N TYR A 42 10.63 8.97 1.06
CA TYR A 42 9.27 9.49 1.12
C TYR A 42 8.66 9.14 2.48
N ARG A 43 7.91 10.09 3.04
CA ARG A 43 7.21 9.93 4.31
C ARG A 43 5.79 10.43 4.14
N LYS A 44 4.84 9.74 4.76
CA LYS A 44 3.51 10.28 4.96
C LYS A 44 3.60 11.50 5.85
N GLY A 45 3.09 12.63 5.36
CA GLY A 45 2.80 13.78 6.20
C GLY A 45 1.67 13.42 7.18
N LEU A 46 1.75 13.95 8.39
CA LEU A 46 0.64 13.92 9.36
C LEU A 46 -0.57 14.69 8.82
#